data_AF-A0AAV7HBS1-F1
#
_entry.id   AF-A0AAV7HBS1-F1
#
_cell.length_a   1.000
_cell.length_b   1.000
_cell.length_c   1.000
_cell.angle_alpha   90.00
_cell.angle_beta   90.00
_cell.angle_gamma   90.00
#
_symmetry.space_group_name_H-M   'P 1'
#
loop_
_entity.id
_entity.type
_entity.pdbx_description
1 polymer ?
#
loop_
_entity_poly.entity_id
_entity_poly.type
_entity_poly.pdbx_seq_one_letter_code
_entity_poly.pdbx_strand_id
1 'polypeptide(L)'
;MATTPTARPSSFSRNTSTSAASRASAPTPGSRIGAGGATFVSSGIPDLDRILGGGFLLGSLVMVMEDAEAPHHLLLLRNFMAQGVVHCQPLLFASPAEDPRAFLGTLPAPVAASKEERQRAPGPGQDEQEQGLRIAWQYKKYFGEQQASDAHNKGAFTTCMKIKLSPLLLADVKQEFGNNFDLRKSIERHMLSAQNVDCISIQKFSNLAPLRERCSSFLSKLPG
;
A
#
# COMPACT_ATOMS: atom_id res chain seq x y z
N MET A 1 39.41 -43.79 3.61
CA MET A 1 38.59 -43.37 2.45
C MET A 1 37.59 -42.34 2.95
N ALA A 2 37.84 -41.06 2.70
CA ALA A 2 36.96 -39.97 3.11
C ALA A 2 36.20 -39.45 1.88
N THR A 3 34.88 -39.55 1.91
CA THR A 3 33.98 -39.01 0.90
C THR A 3 33.68 -37.54 1.22
N THR A 4 34.05 -36.63 0.32
CA THR A 4 33.69 -35.21 0.41
C THR A 4 32.29 -34.98 -0.19
N PRO A 5 31.40 -34.20 0.47
CA PRO A 5 30.13 -33.82 -0.13
C PRO A 5 30.31 -32.57 -1.01
N THR A 6 29.99 -32.70 -2.29
CA THR A 6 29.92 -31.59 -3.26
C THR A 6 28.62 -30.79 -3.03
N ALA A 7 28.75 -29.61 -2.44
CA ALA A 7 27.66 -28.65 -2.30
C ALA A 7 27.31 -28.02 -3.66
N ARG A 8 26.05 -28.16 -4.09
CA ARG A 8 25.50 -27.46 -5.27
C ARG A 8 25.31 -25.98 -4.93
N PRO A 9 25.76 -25.02 -5.76
CA PRO A 9 25.48 -23.61 -5.52
C PRO A 9 24.00 -23.30 -5.80
N SER A 10 23.30 -22.78 -4.81
CA SER A 10 21.95 -22.23 -4.96
C SER A 10 21.98 -20.98 -5.86
N SER A 11 21.12 -20.94 -6.88
CA SER A 11 21.05 -19.87 -7.90
C SER A 11 20.45 -18.53 -7.41
N PHE A 12 20.33 -18.32 -6.09
CA PHE A 12 19.85 -17.05 -5.54
C PHE A 12 21.03 -16.11 -5.33
N SER A 13 21.40 -15.37 -6.37
CA SER A 13 22.33 -14.25 -6.24
C SER A 13 21.62 -13.11 -5.52
N ARG A 14 21.93 -12.89 -4.23
CA ARG A 14 21.55 -11.64 -3.54
C ARG A 14 22.55 -10.58 -3.97
N ASN A 15 22.07 -9.59 -4.71
CA ASN A 15 22.86 -8.40 -5.00
C ASN A 15 22.94 -7.54 -3.73
N THR A 16 23.87 -7.83 -2.82
CA THR A 16 24.18 -6.95 -1.68
C THR A 16 25.10 -5.84 -2.14
N SER A 17 24.60 -4.97 -3.01
CA SER A 17 25.23 -3.67 -3.24
C SER A 17 24.78 -2.71 -2.15
N THR A 18 25.46 -2.76 -1.01
CA THR A 18 25.46 -1.68 0.00
C THR A 18 26.21 -0.49 -0.59
N SER A 19 25.52 0.32 -1.38
CA SER A 19 26.01 1.64 -1.78
C SER A 19 25.52 2.64 -0.75
N ALA A 20 26.42 3.05 0.15
CA ALA A 20 26.19 4.13 1.09
C ALA A 20 25.89 5.45 0.34
N ALA A 21 24.95 6.20 0.91
CA ALA A 21 24.39 7.49 0.54
C ALA A 21 25.21 8.39 -0.41
N SER A 22 24.59 8.80 -1.53
CA SER A 22 24.37 10.22 -1.87
C SER A 22 23.76 10.37 -3.26
N ARG A 23 22.43 10.28 -3.34
CA ARG A 23 21.59 11.12 -4.20
C ARG A 23 20.26 11.12 -3.49
N ALA A 24 19.85 12.26 -2.96
CA ALA A 24 18.48 12.44 -2.50
C ALA A 24 17.58 12.39 -3.74
N SER A 25 17.36 11.20 -4.29
CA SER A 25 16.22 10.93 -5.14
C SER A 25 15.00 11.17 -4.25
N ALA A 26 14.01 11.90 -4.77
CA ALA A 26 12.77 12.12 -4.05
C ALA A 26 12.26 10.79 -3.47
N PRO A 27 11.77 10.77 -2.21
CA PRO A 27 11.29 9.55 -1.59
C PRO A 27 10.28 8.87 -2.51
N THR A 28 10.51 7.60 -2.85
CA THR A 28 9.61 6.84 -3.71
C THR A 28 8.23 6.83 -3.06
N PRO A 29 7.17 7.24 -3.79
CA PRO A 29 5.80 7.21 -3.27
C PRO A 29 5.49 5.91 -2.55
N GLY A 30 5.05 5.99 -1.28
CA GLY A 30 4.67 4.79 -0.50
C GLY A 30 5.80 3.97 0.09
N SER A 31 6.99 4.55 0.16
CA SER A 31 8.10 3.96 0.90
C SER A 31 8.37 4.71 2.21
N ARG A 32 8.79 3.98 3.24
CA ARG A 32 9.29 4.56 4.50
C ARG A 32 10.65 3.98 4.86
N ILE A 33 11.49 4.78 5.52
CA ILE A 33 12.76 4.32 6.06
C ILE A 33 12.55 3.97 7.54
N GLY A 34 12.85 2.73 7.93
CA GLY A 34 12.77 2.26 9.31
C GLY A 34 14.01 2.61 10.13
N ALA A 35 13.98 2.30 11.43
CA ALA A 35 15.03 2.66 12.39
C ALA A 35 16.42 2.06 12.10
N GLY A 36 16.53 1.07 11.21
CA GLY A 36 17.79 0.48 10.74
C GLY A 36 18.24 0.96 9.36
N GLY A 37 17.65 2.02 8.80
CA GLY A 37 17.93 2.49 7.44
C GLY A 37 17.31 1.63 6.33
N ALA A 38 16.61 0.55 6.68
CA ALA A 38 15.90 -0.30 5.75
C ALA A 38 14.64 0.41 5.20
N THR A 39 14.38 0.24 3.90
CA THR A 39 13.21 0.82 3.22
C THR A 39 12.08 -0.19 3.14
N PHE A 40 10.88 0.21 3.56
CA PHE A 40 9.68 -0.62 3.56
C PHE A 40 8.59 -0.03 2.68
N VAL A 41 7.69 -0.89 2.20
CA VAL A 41 6.42 -0.56 1.54
C VAL A 41 5.26 -1.11 2.37
N SER A 42 4.14 -0.40 2.41
CA SER A 42 2.96 -0.83 3.17
C SER A 42 2.30 -2.06 2.54
N SER A 43 1.79 -2.96 3.39
CA SER A 43 0.93 -4.08 2.97
C SER A 43 -0.49 -3.63 2.57
N GLY A 44 -0.84 -2.37 2.82
CA GLY A 44 -2.21 -1.87 2.74
C GLY A 44 -3.07 -2.22 3.97
N ILE A 45 -2.49 -2.88 4.98
CA ILE A 45 -3.15 -3.23 6.23
C ILE A 45 -2.27 -2.71 7.39
N PRO A 46 -2.65 -1.60 8.06
CA PRO A 46 -1.82 -0.98 9.09
C PRO A 46 -1.45 -1.92 10.25
N ASP A 47 -2.36 -2.80 10.66
CA ASP A 47 -2.10 -3.76 11.73
C ASP A 47 -1.04 -4.80 11.33
N LEU A 48 -1.09 -5.28 10.09
CA LEU A 48 -0.07 -6.19 9.57
C LEU A 48 1.29 -5.48 9.45
N ASP A 49 1.29 -4.23 9.00
CA ASP A 49 2.53 -3.44 8.92
C ASP A 49 3.18 -3.28 10.31
N ARG A 50 2.39 -3.07 11.37
CA ARG A 50 2.88 -3.02 12.75
C ARG A 50 3.47 -4.36 13.20
N ILE A 51 2.78 -5.47 12.94
CA ILE A 51 3.25 -6.82 13.29
C ILE A 51 4.58 -7.14 12.59
N LEU A 52 4.73 -6.72 11.33
CA LEU A 52 5.95 -6.92 10.55
C LEU A 52 7.08 -5.93 10.91
N GLY A 53 6.87 -5.02 11.86
CA GLY A 53 7.83 -3.97 12.23
C GLY A 53 7.99 -2.90 11.14
N GLY A 54 7.07 -2.86 10.18
CA GLY A 54 7.15 -1.93 9.07
C GLY A 54 6.47 -2.02 7.73
N GLY A 55 5.71 -3.08 7.49
CA GLY A 55 5.32 -3.52 6.15
C GLY A 55 6.38 -4.43 5.54
N PHE A 56 6.38 -4.52 4.21
CA PHE A 56 7.29 -5.39 3.47
C PHE A 56 8.59 -4.67 3.14
N LEU A 57 9.71 -5.36 3.31
CA LEU A 57 11.02 -4.83 2.93
C LEU A 57 11.09 -4.63 1.41
N LEU A 58 11.55 -3.47 0.94
CA LEU A 58 11.71 -3.21 -0.49
C LEU A 58 12.73 -4.19 -1.09
N GLY A 59 12.38 -4.81 -2.22
CA GLY A 59 13.21 -5.83 -2.87
C GLY A 59 13.10 -7.23 -2.26
N SER A 60 12.22 -7.44 -1.27
CA SER A 60 11.92 -8.77 -0.74
C SER A 60 10.90 -9.53 -1.60
N LEU A 61 10.84 -10.84 -1.38
CA LEU A 61 9.79 -11.72 -1.88
C LEU A 61 8.91 -12.12 -0.70
N VAL A 62 7.60 -11.91 -0.84
CA VAL A 62 6.61 -12.26 0.18
C VAL A 62 5.74 -13.39 -0.35
N MET A 63 5.59 -14.44 0.43
CA MET A 63 4.71 -15.58 0.12
C MET A 63 3.57 -15.62 1.13
N VAL A 64 2.34 -15.66 0.63
CA VAL A 64 1.13 -15.79 1.45
C VAL A 64 0.62 -17.20 1.30
N MET A 65 0.62 -17.98 2.39
CA MET A 65 0.02 -19.30 2.43
C MET A 65 -1.37 -19.17 3.04
N GLU A 66 -2.34 -19.81 2.40
CA GLU A 66 -3.71 -19.86 2.86
C GLU A 66 -3.93 -21.11 3.72
N ASP A 67 -4.67 -20.94 4.82
CA ASP A 67 -5.25 -22.05 5.58
C ASP A 67 -6.67 -22.32 5.07
N ALA A 68 -7.07 -23.59 5.02
CA ALA A 68 -8.38 -24.02 4.54
C ALA A 68 -9.53 -23.41 5.36
N GLU A 69 -9.32 -23.20 6.66
CA GLU A 69 -10.32 -22.64 7.58
C GLU A 69 -10.35 -21.10 7.58
N ALA A 70 -9.36 -20.44 6.96
CA ALA A 70 -9.22 -18.97 6.98
C ALA A 70 -8.77 -18.39 5.62
N PRO A 71 -9.66 -18.36 4.61
CA PRO A 71 -9.29 -18.04 3.24
C PRO A 71 -9.15 -16.53 2.95
N HIS A 72 -8.18 -15.87 3.58
CA HIS A 72 -8.00 -14.41 3.54
C HIS A 72 -6.84 -13.92 2.65
N HIS A 73 -6.15 -14.80 1.93
CA HIS A 73 -4.98 -14.43 1.11
C HIS A 73 -5.32 -13.40 0.02
N LEU A 74 -6.51 -13.50 -0.58
CA LEU A 74 -6.96 -12.52 -1.58
C LEU A 74 -7.28 -11.16 -0.96
N LEU A 75 -7.69 -11.10 0.30
CA LEU A 75 -7.88 -9.83 0.99
C LEU A 75 -6.54 -9.12 1.13
N LEU A 76 -5.50 -9.83 1.57
CA LEU A 76 -4.15 -9.27 1.68
C LEU A 76 -3.63 -8.81 0.31
N LEU A 77 -3.77 -9.63 -0.72
CA LEU A 77 -3.37 -9.28 -2.08
C LEU A 77 -4.10 -8.03 -2.60
N ARG A 78 -5.42 -7.94 -2.41
CA ARG A 78 -6.22 -6.77 -2.83
C ARG A 78 -5.79 -5.50 -2.11
N ASN A 79 -5.56 -5.55 -0.80
CA ASN A 79 -5.10 -4.37 -0.06
C ASN A 79 -3.70 -3.93 -0.50
N PHE A 80 -2.77 -4.87 -0.69
CA PHE A 80 -1.43 -4.56 -1.18
C PHE A 80 -1.46 -3.90 -2.57
N MET A 81 -2.26 -4.45 -3.49
CA MET A 81 -2.41 -3.88 -4.84
C MET A 81 -3.12 -2.52 -4.81
N ALA A 82 -4.17 -2.37 -3.99
CA ALA A 82 -4.87 -1.08 -3.82
C ALA A 82 -3.94 -0.01 -3.28
N GLN A 83 -3.09 -0.36 -2.30
CA GLN A 83 -2.05 0.50 -1.76
C GLN A 83 -1.07 0.95 -2.85
N GLY A 84 -0.58 0.03 -3.68
CA GLY A 84 0.26 0.38 -4.84
C GLY A 84 -0.44 1.34 -5.81
N VAL A 85 -1.72 1.09 -6.12
CA VAL A 85 -2.50 1.95 -7.02
C VAL A 85 -2.73 3.34 -6.42
N VAL A 86 -3.10 3.47 -5.14
CA VAL A 86 -3.26 4.79 -4.50
C VAL A 86 -1.97 5.58 -4.52
N HIS A 87 -0.83 4.89 -4.42
CA HIS A 87 0.50 5.48 -4.44
C HIS A 87 1.05 5.76 -5.83
N CYS A 88 0.30 5.44 -6.89
CA CYS A 88 0.75 5.53 -8.28
C CYS A 88 2.01 4.69 -8.55
N GLN A 89 2.15 3.57 -7.84
CA GLN A 89 3.24 2.63 -8.07
C GLN A 89 2.95 1.76 -9.30
N PRO A 90 3.98 1.43 -10.11
CA PRO A 90 3.80 0.48 -11.20
C PRO A 90 3.38 -0.89 -10.68
N LEU A 91 2.40 -1.51 -11.35
CA LEU A 91 1.82 -2.79 -10.95
C LEU A 91 1.83 -3.79 -12.11
N LEU A 92 2.55 -4.89 -11.95
CA LEU A 92 2.46 -6.05 -12.84
C LEU A 92 1.69 -7.16 -12.11
N PHE A 93 0.56 -7.58 -12.66
CA PHE A 93 -0.26 -8.64 -12.09
C PHE A 93 -0.30 -9.86 -13.01
N ALA A 94 0.28 -10.97 -12.53
CA ALA A 94 0.20 -12.26 -13.19
C ALA A 94 -0.78 -13.16 -12.43
N SER A 95 -1.76 -13.74 -13.13
CA SER A 95 -2.81 -14.55 -12.51
C SER A 95 -3.14 -15.76 -13.36
N PRO A 96 -3.55 -16.90 -12.76
CA PRO A 96 -4.11 -18.00 -13.53
C PRO A 96 -5.45 -17.64 -14.17
N ALA A 97 -6.16 -16.59 -13.76
CA ALA A 97 -7.44 -16.23 -14.36
C ALA A 97 -7.34 -15.94 -15.87
N GLU A 98 -8.42 -16.24 -16.63
CA GLU A 98 -8.51 -15.95 -18.07
C GLU A 98 -8.45 -14.44 -18.37
N ASP A 99 -9.14 -13.65 -17.55
CA ASP A 99 -9.08 -12.19 -17.50
C ASP A 99 -8.58 -11.70 -16.13
N PRO A 100 -7.26 -11.55 -15.96
CA PRO A 100 -6.69 -11.00 -14.73
C PRO A 100 -7.10 -9.55 -14.45
N ARG A 101 -7.51 -8.79 -15.47
CA ARG A 101 -7.80 -7.37 -15.32
C ARG A 101 -9.13 -7.15 -14.59
N ALA A 102 -10.08 -8.09 -14.71
CA ALA A 102 -11.31 -8.10 -13.93
C ALA A 102 -11.02 -8.08 -12.41
N PHE A 103 -9.95 -8.73 -11.95
CA PHE A 103 -9.56 -8.73 -10.54
C PHE A 103 -9.24 -7.32 -10.02
N LEU A 104 -8.65 -6.46 -10.85
CA LEU A 104 -8.34 -5.07 -10.47
C LEU A 104 -9.59 -4.24 -10.16
N GLY A 105 -10.74 -4.59 -10.77
CA GLY A 105 -12.03 -3.99 -10.44
C GLY A 105 -12.58 -4.39 -9.07
N THR A 106 -11.89 -5.27 -8.34
CA THR A 106 -12.26 -5.70 -6.97
C THR A 106 -11.37 -5.10 -5.89
N LEU A 107 -10.38 -4.28 -6.27
CA LEU A 107 -9.50 -3.63 -5.31
C LEU A 107 -10.31 -2.64 -4.45
N PRO A 108 -10.12 -2.64 -3.12
CA PRO A 108 -10.90 -1.77 -2.25
C PRO A 108 -10.52 -0.30 -2.44
N ALA A 109 -11.49 0.59 -2.24
CA ALA A 109 -11.25 2.03 -2.29
C ALA A 109 -10.61 2.52 -0.99
N PRO A 110 -9.68 3.48 -1.04
CA PRO A 110 -9.23 4.13 0.18
C PRO A 110 -10.43 4.79 0.87
N VAL A 111 -10.47 4.71 2.21
CA VAL A 111 -11.42 5.48 3.00
C VAL A 111 -11.15 6.94 2.70
N ALA A 112 -12.08 7.61 2.03
CA ALA A 112 -11.98 9.05 1.87
C ALA A 112 -11.85 9.64 3.27
N ALA A 113 -10.81 10.45 3.51
CA ALA A 113 -10.81 11.35 4.65
C ALA A 113 -11.98 12.30 4.43
N SER A 114 -13.15 11.90 4.90
CA SER A 114 -14.36 12.67 4.72
C SER A 114 -14.15 14.00 5.41
N LYS A 115 -14.66 15.05 4.77
CA LYS A 115 -14.96 16.36 5.35
C LYS A 115 -15.94 16.29 6.53
N GLU A 116 -16.00 15.17 7.25
CA GLU A 116 -16.94 14.85 8.32
C GLU A 116 -16.48 15.42 9.67
N GLU A 117 -15.37 16.18 9.66
CA GLU A 117 -15.03 17.14 10.71
C GLU A 117 -15.45 18.58 10.36
N ARG A 118 -15.75 18.90 9.09
CA ARG A 118 -16.22 20.24 8.69
C ARG A 118 -17.74 20.46 8.83
N GLN A 119 -18.50 19.44 9.19
CA GLN A 119 -19.87 19.61 9.70
C GLN A 119 -19.94 19.81 11.23
N ARG A 120 -18.78 19.94 11.90
CA ARG A 120 -18.68 20.43 13.28
C ARG A 120 -18.07 21.84 13.36
N ALA A 121 -18.31 22.67 12.34
CA ALA A 121 -18.26 24.11 12.56
C ALA A 121 -19.66 24.54 13.07
N PRO A 122 -19.75 25.24 14.21
CA PRO A 122 -21.03 25.57 14.81
C PRO A 122 -21.77 26.56 13.89
N GLY A 123 -22.81 26.07 13.22
CA GLY A 123 -23.86 26.94 12.69
C GLY A 123 -24.73 27.43 13.86
N PRO A 124 -25.24 28.67 13.82
CA PRO A 124 -26.07 29.21 14.89
C PRO A 124 -27.41 28.48 14.92
N GLY A 125 -27.52 27.45 15.77
CA GLY A 125 -28.75 26.66 15.97
C GLY A 125 -28.57 25.35 16.75
N GLN A 126 -27.52 25.21 17.56
CA GLN A 126 -27.10 23.94 18.18
C GLN A 126 -27.67 23.65 19.59
N ASP A 127 -28.75 24.28 20.03
CA ASP A 127 -29.21 24.11 21.42
C ASP A 127 -30.04 22.83 21.67
N GLU A 128 -30.61 22.21 20.63
CA GLU A 128 -31.50 21.04 20.80
C GLU A 128 -30.81 19.67 20.64
N GLN A 129 -29.75 19.57 19.82
CA GLN A 129 -29.01 18.30 19.64
C GLN A 129 -27.97 18.04 20.73
N GLU A 130 -27.54 19.07 21.46
CA GLU A 130 -26.56 18.95 22.54
C GLU A 130 -27.15 18.25 23.79
N GLN A 131 -28.47 18.27 23.95
CA GLN A 131 -29.15 17.62 25.07
C GLN A 131 -29.13 16.08 24.98
N GLY A 132 -29.04 15.51 23.77
CA GLY A 132 -29.06 14.06 23.53
C GLY A 132 -27.72 13.34 23.73
N LEU A 133 -26.60 14.06 23.77
CA LEU A 133 -25.25 13.47 23.83
C LEU A 133 -24.57 13.59 25.20
N ARG A 134 -25.29 14.08 26.22
CA ARG A 134 -24.76 14.21 27.60
C ARG A 134 -24.26 12.89 28.19
N ILE A 135 -24.87 11.76 27.79
CA ILE A 135 -24.50 10.43 28.29
C ILE A 135 -23.16 9.95 27.71
N ALA A 136 -22.86 10.25 26.44
CA ALA A 136 -21.64 9.78 25.78
C ALA A 136 -20.36 10.44 26.32
N TRP A 137 -20.43 11.71 26.75
CA TRP A 137 -19.33 12.40 27.44
C TRP A 137 -18.93 11.65 28.70
N GLN A 138 -19.90 11.22 29.52
CA GLN A 138 -19.64 10.78 30.89
C GLN A 138 -18.74 9.55 30.99
N TYR A 139 -18.69 8.72 29.93
CA TYR A 139 -17.79 7.58 29.87
C TYR A 139 -16.31 7.94 29.68
N LYS A 140 -15.99 9.22 29.41
CA LYS A 140 -14.61 9.73 29.35
C LYS A 140 -13.80 9.42 30.61
N LYS A 141 -14.44 9.33 31.77
CA LYS A 141 -13.79 9.02 33.06
C LYS A 141 -13.35 7.55 33.19
N TYR A 142 -13.89 6.64 32.36
CA TYR A 142 -13.56 5.21 32.40
C TYR A 142 -12.55 4.78 31.34
N PHE A 143 -12.11 5.70 30.47
CA PHE A 143 -10.89 5.48 29.69
C PHE A 143 -9.69 5.71 30.61
N GLY A 144 -9.35 4.67 31.37
CA GLY A 144 -8.11 4.62 32.14
C GLY A 144 -6.90 4.85 31.23
N GLU A 145 -5.95 5.61 31.78
CA GLU A 145 -4.56 5.83 31.35
C GLU A 145 -4.08 5.03 30.12
N GLN A 146 -4.29 5.59 28.92
CA GLN A 146 -3.37 5.42 27.79
C GLN A 146 -3.54 6.55 26.77
N GLN A 147 -3.06 7.73 27.18
CA GLN A 147 -2.54 8.78 26.29
C GLN A 147 -1.16 9.14 26.89
N ALA A 148 -0.05 9.30 26.18
CA ALA A 148 0.10 9.77 24.83
C ALA A 148 1.51 9.45 24.29
N SER A 149 1.58 9.01 23.04
CA SER A 149 2.41 9.67 22.03
C SER A 149 1.88 9.20 20.69
N ASP A 150 1.11 10.06 20.03
CA ASP A 150 1.05 10.17 18.55
C ASP A 150 -0.14 11.06 18.16
N ALA A 151 -0.10 12.29 18.65
CA ALA A 151 -0.70 13.40 17.93
C ALA A 151 0.46 14.15 17.30
N HIS A 152 0.65 14.03 15.98
CA HIS A 152 1.19 15.04 15.07
C HIS A 152 1.31 14.46 13.65
N ASN A 153 0.20 14.35 12.93
CA ASN A 153 0.25 14.60 11.49
C ASN A 153 -1.13 15.02 10.99
N LYS A 154 -1.41 16.32 11.03
CA LYS A 154 -2.49 16.91 10.22
C LYS A 154 -1.95 17.00 8.79
N GLY A 155 -2.14 15.93 8.01
CA GLY A 155 -1.71 15.84 6.61
C GLY A 155 -2.87 16.19 5.68
N ALA A 156 -2.65 17.20 4.85
CA ALA A 156 -3.58 17.59 3.79
C ALA A 156 -3.67 16.50 2.71
N PHE A 157 -4.91 16.26 2.31
CA PHE A 157 -5.41 15.24 1.39
C PHE A 157 -4.88 15.40 -0.04
N THR A 158 -4.37 14.33 -0.65
CA THR A 158 -4.47 14.14 -2.10
C THR A 158 -4.83 12.70 -2.44
N THR A 159 -6.08 12.46 -2.83
CA THR A 159 -6.32 11.54 -3.96
C THR A 159 -5.46 12.05 -5.12
N CYS A 160 -4.93 11.16 -5.97
CA CYS A 160 -4.26 11.52 -7.22
C CYS A 160 -5.28 12.19 -8.19
N MET A 161 -5.74 13.38 -7.84
CA MET A 161 -6.38 14.33 -8.72
C MET A 161 -5.25 15.03 -9.46
N LYS A 162 -5.08 14.64 -10.73
CA LYS A 162 -4.33 15.41 -11.72
C LYS A 162 -5.02 16.77 -11.92
N ILE A 163 -4.72 17.74 -11.07
CA ILE A 163 -4.83 19.15 -11.44
C ILE A 163 -3.45 19.54 -11.94
N LYS A 164 -3.39 20.08 -13.16
CA LYS A 164 -2.23 20.77 -13.73
C LYS A 164 -1.85 21.95 -12.82
N LEU A 165 -1.16 21.68 -11.72
CA LEU A 165 -0.55 22.72 -10.90
C LEU A 165 0.96 22.57 -11.01
N SER A 166 1.62 23.71 -11.11
CA SER A 166 3.04 23.88 -11.38
C SER A 166 3.93 23.03 -10.45
N PRO A 167 5.09 22.55 -10.94
CA PRO A 167 5.99 21.66 -10.18
C PRO A 167 6.50 22.22 -8.84
N LEU A 168 6.34 23.53 -8.60
CA LEU A 168 6.86 24.23 -7.43
C LEU A 168 5.95 24.16 -6.18
N LEU A 169 4.72 23.67 -6.29
CA LEU A 169 3.79 23.57 -5.14
C LEU A 169 3.58 22.13 -4.63
N LEU A 170 4.19 21.12 -5.26
CA LEU A 170 4.04 19.71 -4.86
C LEU A 170 5.04 19.26 -3.76
N ALA A 171 5.92 20.15 -3.33
CA ALA A 171 7.03 19.81 -2.44
C ALA A 171 6.63 19.56 -0.97
N ASP A 172 5.38 19.85 -0.58
CA ASP A 172 4.93 19.75 0.82
C ASP A 172 3.71 18.82 1.03
N VAL A 173 3.39 17.99 0.03
CA VAL A 173 2.36 16.95 0.17
C VAL A 173 2.99 15.73 0.85
N LYS A 174 2.81 15.60 2.17
CA LYS A 174 3.14 14.37 2.89
C LYS A 174 2.23 13.24 2.40
N GLN A 175 2.71 12.46 1.45
CA GLN A 175 2.05 11.21 1.07
C GLN A 175 2.12 10.23 2.26
N GLU A 176 0.96 9.79 2.75
CA GLU A 176 0.87 8.86 3.88
C GLU A 176 1.51 7.52 3.53
N PHE A 177 2.25 6.89 4.45
CA PHE A 177 2.91 5.60 4.19
C PHE A 177 1.92 4.46 3.84
N GLY A 178 0.77 4.44 4.50
CA GLY A 178 -0.28 3.42 4.42
C GLY A 178 -1.65 4.10 4.41
N ASN A 179 -2.62 3.56 3.67
CA ASN A 179 -4.01 4.02 3.66
C ASN A 179 -4.93 3.02 4.36
N ASN A 180 -6.06 3.50 4.89
CA ASN A 180 -7.17 2.64 5.27
C ASN A 180 -8.06 2.39 4.05
N PHE A 181 -8.60 1.18 3.92
CA PHE A 181 -9.45 0.79 2.79
C PHE A 181 -10.87 0.40 3.23
N ASP A 182 -11.89 0.91 2.52
CA ASP A 182 -13.29 0.49 2.70
C ASP A 182 -13.54 -0.71 1.79
N LEU A 183 -13.54 -1.92 2.38
CA LEU A 183 -13.71 -3.18 1.65
C LEU A 183 -15.08 -3.32 0.97
N ARG A 184 -16.04 -2.46 1.30
CA ARG A 184 -17.38 -2.45 0.68
C ARG A 184 -17.41 -1.66 -0.62
N LYS A 185 -16.36 -0.90 -0.92
CA LYS A 185 -16.25 -0.03 -2.09
C LYS A 185 -15.09 -0.47 -2.95
N SER A 186 -15.28 -0.44 -4.26
CA SER A 186 -14.20 -0.67 -5.21
C SER A 186 -13.52 0.64 -5.60
N ILE A 187 -12.23 0.57 -5.89
CA ILE A 187 -11.44 1.70 -6.36
C ILE A 187 -11.98 2.23 -7.69
N GLU A 188 -11.86 3.54 -7.91
CA GLU A 188 -12.35 4.15 -9.13
C GLU A 188 -11.55 3.72 -10.36
N ARG A 189 -12.25 3.41 -11.46
CA ARG A 189 -11.63 2.91 -12.71
C ARG A 189 -10.58 3.85 -13.29
N HIS A 190 -10.72 5.15 -13.08
CA HIS A 190 -9.76 6.13 -13.59
C HIS A 190 -8.38 5.99 -12.91
N MET A 191 -8.32 5.51 -11.66
CA MET A 191 -7.06 5.24 -10.95
C MET A 191 -6.30 4.08 -11.60
N LEU A 192 -7.02 3.07 -12.08
CA LEU A 192 -6.47 1.91 -12.78
C LEU A 192 -5.99 2.24 -14.20
N SER A 193 -6.58 3.28 -14.82
CA SER A 193 -6.23 3.71 -16.18
C SER A 193 -5.06 4.70 -16.23
N ALA A 194 -4.73 5.34 -15.10
CA ALA A 194 -3.75 6.42 -15.05
C ALA A 194 -2.28 5.94 -14.96
N GLN A 195 -2.04 4.63 -14.89
CA GLN A 195 -0.79 4.04 -14.38
C GLN A 195 -0.24 2.92 -15.28
N ASN A 196 1.06 2.65 -15.11
CA ASN A 196 1.76 1.48 -15.64
C ASN A 196 1.25 0.20 -14.96
N VAL A 197 -0.02 -0.15 -15.20
CA VAL A 197 -0.65 -1.38 -14.74
C VAL A 197 -0.67 -2.36 -15.90
N ASP A 198 0.04 -3.48 -15.76
CA ASP A 198 0.05 -4.54 -16.74
C ASP A 198 -0.49 -5.84 -16.13
N CYS A 199 -1.24 -6.59 -16.92
CA CYS A 199 -1.93 -7.80 -16.51
C CYS A 199 -1.63 -8.93 -17.49
N ILE A 200 -1.28 -10.10 -16.97
CA ILE A 200 -0.97 -11.28 -17.76
C ILE A 200 -1.63 -12.53 -17.18
N SER A 201 -2.32 -13.27 -18.05
CA SER A 201 -2.88 -14.58 -17.71
C SER A 201 -1.80 -15.63 -17.94
N ILE A 202 -1.41 -16.35 -16.88
CA ILE A 202 -0.38 -17.40 -17.00
C ILE A 202 -0.93 -18.71 -17.58
N GLN A 203 -2.27 -18.89 -17.58
CA GLN A 203 -2.90 -20.07 -18.20
C GLN A 203 -2.84 -20.07 -19.73
N LYS A 204 -2.61 -18.90 -20.36
CA LYS A 204 -2.54 -18.77 -21.83
C LYS A 204 -1.24 -19.32 -22.43
N PHE A 205 -0.28 -19.74 -21.59
CA PHE A 205 1.06 -20.13 -22.03
C PHE A 205 1.42 -21.51 -21.48
N SER A 206 2.14 -22.30 -22.28
CA SER A 206 2.63 -23.63 -21.89
C SER A 206 3.90 -23.59 -21.02
N ASN A 207 4.55 -22.43 -20.92
CA ASN A 207 5.75 -22.22 -20.12
C ASN A 207 5.86 -20.75 -19.64
N LEU A 208 6.87 -20.45 -18.82
CA LEU A 208 7.06 -19.13 -18.20
C LEU A 208 7.85 -18.11 -19.04
N ALA A 209 8.31 -18.47 -20.25
CA ALA A 209 9.08 -17.55 -21.09
C ALA A 209 8.29 -16.27 -21.44
N PRO A 210 6.99 -16.33 -21.80
CA PRO A 210 6.19 -15.13 -22.05
C PRO A 210 6.02 -14.25 -20.80
N LEU A 211 5.91 -14.85 -19.61
CA LEU A 211 5.87 -14.09 -18.36
C LEU A 211 7.18 -13.34 -18.13
N ARG A 212 8.33 -14.00 -18.33
CA ARG A 212 9.65 -13.38 -18.20
C ARG A 212 9.82 -12.20 -19.15
N GLU A 213 9.44 -12.37 -20.42
CA GLU A 213 9.49 -11.31 -21.42
C GLU A 213 8.58 -10.13 -21.05
N ARG A 214 7.36 -10.41 -20.56
CA ARG A 214 6.43 -9.39 -20.05
C ARG A 214 7.05 -8.61 -18.90
N CYS A 215 7.68 -9.28 -17.94
CA CYS A 215 8.40 -8.63 -16.84
C CYS A 215 9.51 -7.71 -17.35
N SER A 216 10.35 -8.18 -18.29
CA SER A 216 11.43 -7.37 -18.86
C SER A 216 10.89 -6.12 -19.58
N SER A 217 9.85 -6.28 -20.40
CA SER A 217 9.18 -5.15 -21.09
C SER A 217 8.50 -4.19 -20.12
N PHE A 218 7.95 -4.70 -19.02
CA PHE A 218 7.34 -3.88 -17.98
C PHE A 218 8.40 -3.02 -17.28
N LEU A 219 9.51 -3.63 -16.86
CA LEU A 219 10.60 -2.95 -16.17
C LEU A 219 11.29 -1.90 -17.05
N SER A 220 11.41 -2.12 -18.36
CA SER A 220 12.03 -1.14 -19.27
C SER A 220 11.22 0.14 -19.45
N LYS A 221 9.94 0.16 -19.04
CA LYS A 221 9.07 1.35 -19.08
C LYS A 221 9.19 2.21 -17.81
N LEU A 222 9.82 1.70 -16.76
CA LEU A 222 9.95 2.40 -15.49
C LEU A 222 11.13 3.37 -15.54
N PRO A 223 11.00 4.57 -14.97
CA PRO A 223 12.14 5.48 -14.85
C PRO A 223 13.24 4.82 -14.00
N GLY A 224 14.48 4.88 -14.49
CA GLY A 224 15.67 4.38 -13.79
C GLY A 224 16.20 5.33 -12.74
#